data_AF-X0XYZ5-F1
#
_entry.id   AF-X0XYZ5-F1
#
_cell.length_a   1.000
_cell.length_b   1.000
_cell.length_c   1.000
_cell.angle_alpha   90.00
_cell.angle_beta   90.00
_cell.angle_gamma   90.00
#
_symmetry.space_group_name_H-M   'P 1'
#
loop_
_entity.id
_entity.type
_entity.pdbx_description
1 polymer ?
#
loop_
_entity_poly.entity_id
_entity_poly.type
_entity_poly.pdbx_seq_one_letter_code
_entity_poly.pdbx_strand_id
1 'polypeptide(L)'
;FSDLKDEEQGGKGYWKLFEDPGKPGLGELVGGSPGWKDDVMDRSLILGYDLPLWRSNQTEALMCARMIAADKEGEPLLMYIWYPHWIFATVDVIELTF
;
A
#
# COMPACT_ATOMS: atom_id res chain seq x y z
N PHE A 1 -11.14 7.13 9.24
CA PHE A 1 -9.93 7.07 8.40
C PHE A 1 -9.19 8.41 8.24
N SER A 2 -9.51 9.46 9.02
CA SER A 2 -8.74 10.72 9.03
C SER A 2 -7.29 10.54 9.51
N ASP A 3 -7.07 9.50 10.31
CA ASP A 3 -5.85 9.24 11.09
C ASP A 3 -4.82 8.39 10.33
N LEU A 4 -5.10 8.03 9.07
CA LEU A 4 -4.18 7.25 8.24
C LEU A 4 -3.17 8.10 7.47
N LYS A 5 -3.36 9.42 7.43
CA LYS A 5 -2.70 10.33 6.49
C LYS A 5 -1.25 10.67 6.80
N ASP A 6 -0.74 10.32 7.98
CA ASP A 6 0.62 10.62 8.44
C ASP A 6 1.43 9.33 8.71
N GLU A 7 2.75 9.43 8.67
CA GLU A 7 3.67 8.30 8.86
C GLU A 7 3.69 7.74 10.28
N GLU A 8 3.38 8.56 11.29
CA GLU A 8 3.44 8.17 12.70
C GLU A 8 2.22 7.32 13.09
N GLN A 9 1.01 7.78 12.77
CA GLN A 9 -0.24 7.05 12.95
C GLN A 9 -0.41 5.99 11.86
N GLY A 10 -0.38 6.38 10.58
CA GLY A 10 -0.56 5.50 9.42
C GLY A 10 0.52 4.43 9.31
N GLY A 11 1.78 4.87 9.22
CA GLY A 11 2.93 3.99 8.97
C GLY A 11 3.29 3.10 10.16
N LYS A 12 3.36 3.66 11.39
CA LYS A 12 3.76 2.89 12.59
C LYS A 12 2.59 2.40 13.44
N GLY A 13 1.45 3.07 13.42
CA GLY A 13 0.27 2.68 14.19
C GLY A 13 -0.63 1.67 13.48
N TYR A 14 -0.79 1.78 12.15
CA TYR A 14 -1.78 1.02 11.39
C TYR A 14 -1.21 -0.09 10.49
N TRP A 15 0.10 -0.30 10.43
CA TRP A 15 0.70 -1.38 9.62
C TRP A 15 0.10 -2.77 9.90
N LYS A 16 -0.34 -3.02 11.13
CA LYS A 16 -0.97 -4.29 11.54
C LYS A 16 -2.27 -4.59 10.80
N LEU A 17 -2.96 -3.56 10.30
CA LEU A 17 -4.13 -3.73 9.45
C LEU A 17 -3.76 -4.41 8.13
N PHE A 18 -2.51 -4.27 7.69
CA PHE A 18 -2.02 -4.82 6.43
C PHE A 18 -1.12 -6.06 6.65
N GLU A 19 -1.15 -6.65 7.84
CA GLU A 19 -0.29 -7.80 8.18
C GLU A 19 -0.61 -9.02 7.31
N ASP A 20 0.45 -9.59 6.70
CA ASP A 20 0.35 -10.85 5.95
C ASP A 20 0.66 -12.03 6.90
N PRO A 21 -0.23 -13.01 7.07
CA PRO A 21 0.03 -14.23 7.84
C PRO A 21 1.31 -14.98 7.41
N GLY A 22 1.72 -14.85 6.15
CA GLY A 22 2.95 -15.41 5.60
C GLY A 22 4.23 -14.66 6.01
N LYS A 23 4.11 -13.44 6.56
CA LYS A 23 5.22 -12.64 7.09
C LYS A 23 4.83 -11.97 8.42
N PRO A 24 4.76 -12.75 9.51
CA PRO A 24 4.36 -12.25 10.81
C PRO A 24 5.20 -11.04 11.25
N GLY A 25 4.54 -10.01 11.76
CA GLY A 25 5.19 -8.80 12.25
C GLY A 25 5.49 -7.74 11.19
N LEU A 26 5.07 -7.93 9.93
CA LEU A 26 5.21 -6.93 8.87
C LEU A 26 3.92 -6.77 8.06
N GLY A 27 3.53 -5.52 7.81
CA GLY A 27 2.45 -5.18 6.87
C GLY A 27 2.91 -5.24 5.41
N GLU A 28 2.01 -5.57 4.48
CA GLU A 28 2.32 -5.53 3.05
C GLU A 28 2.06 -4.14 2.47
N LEU A 29 3.06 -3.58 1.79
CA LEU A 29 2.89 -2.53 0.80
C LEU A 29 2.88 -3.16 -0.60
N VAL A 30 1.74 -3.11 -1.28
CA VAL A 30 1.61 -3.66 -2.63
C VAL A 30 2.24 -2.71 -3.64
N GLY A 31 3.36 -3.10 -4.21
CA GLY A 31 4.11 -2.31 -5.20
C GLY A 31 3.96 -2.82 -6.63
N GLY A 32 4.36 -1.98 -7.58
CA GLY A 32 4.46 -2.32 -8.99
C GLY A 32 5.57 -3.31 -9.33
N SER A 33 5.70 -3.60 -10.62
CA SER A 33 6.60 -4.65 -11.10
C SER A 33 8.07 -4.29 -10.90
N PRO A 34 8.98 -5.29 -10.81
CA PRO A 34 10.41 -5.02 -10.66
C PRO A 34 10.93 -4.11 -11.79
N GLY A 35 11.73 -3.11 -11.43
CA GLY A 35 12.29 -2.13 -12.37
C GLY A 35 11.42 -0.89 -12.59
N TRP A 36 10.22 -0.83 -12.01
CA TRP A 36 9.44 0.40 -11.95
C TRP A 36 10.05 1.39 -10.95
N LYS A 37 9.76 2.68 -11.14
CA LYS A 37 10.36 3.76 -10.35
C LYS A 37 9.91 3.75 -8.88
N ASP A 38 8.72 3.21 -8.59
CA ASP A 38 8.19 3.09 -7.25
C ASP A 38 9.03 2.15 -6.37
N ASP A 39 9.67 1.12 -6.92
CA ASP A 39 10.44 0.16 -6.13
C ASP A 39 11.53 0.83 -5.28
N VAL A 40 12.26 1.78 -5.85
CA VAL A 40 13.30 2.53 -5.12
C VAL A 40 12.65 3.46 -4.09
N MET A 41 11.58 4.15 -4.46
CA MET A 41 10.90 5.12 -3.60
C MET A 41 10.25 4.46 -2.39
N ASP A 42 9.48 3.41 -2.60
CA ASP A 42 8.79 2.63 -1.57
C ASP A 42 9.80 2.06 -0.57
N ARG A 43 10.91 1.49 -1.05
CA ARG A 43 11.97 0.97 -0.18
C ARG A 43 12.63 2.08 0.62
N SER A 44 12.89 3.24 0.00
CA SER A 44 13.44 4.40 0.70
C SER A 44 12.49 4.94 1.76
N LEU A 45 11.18 4.96 1.53
CA LEU A 45 10.17 5.35 2.52
C LEU A 45 10.13 4.37 3.69
N ILE A 46 10.04 3.06 3.41
CA ILE A 46 10.02 2.02 4.44
C ILE A 46 11.25 2.11 5.33
N LEU A 47 12.44 2.21 4.74
CA LEU A 47 13.70 2.30 5.50
C LEU A 47 13.87 3.65 6.19
N GLY A 48 13.52 4.75 5.51
CA GLY A 48 13.72 6.10 6.01
C GLY A 48 12.87 6.42 7.23
N TYR A 49 11.65 5.89 7.28
CA TYR A 49 10.71 6.09 8.38
C TYR A 49 10.69 4.93 9.40
N ASP A 50 11.51 3.89 9.20
CA ASP A 50 11.52 2.67 10.03
C ASP A 50 10.13 2.05 10.14
N LEU A 51 9.48 1.86 8.99
CA LEU A 51 8.15 1.28 8.91
C LEU A 51 8.24 -0.25 8.95
N PRO A 52 7.43 -0.94 9.77
CA PRO A 52 7.36 -2.41 9.82
C PRO A 52 6.54 -2.95 8.63
N LEU A 53 7.02 -2.64 7.43
CA LEU A 53 6.39 -3.00 6.16
C LEU A 53 7.36 -3.77 5.30
N TRP A 54 6.83 -4.69 4.50
CA TRP A 54 7.53 -5.30 3.39
C TRP A 54 6.82 -4.93 2.09
N ARG A 55 7.60 -4.69 1.03
CA ARG A 55 7.07 -4.39 -0.29
C ARG A 55 6.90 -5.65 -1.13
N SER A 56 5.73 -5.86 -1.71
CA SER A 56 5.49 -6.90 -2.72
C SER A 56 5.60 -6.34 -4.14
N ASN A 57 5.88 -7.22 -5.11
CA ASN A 57 6.00 -6.86 -6.52
C ASN A 57 4.84 -7.48 -7.29
N GLN A 58 3.98 -6.66 -7.88
CA GLN A 58 2.82 -7.12 -8.63
C GLN A 58 2.79 -6.53 -10.05
N THR A 59 2.02 -7.18 -10.93
CA THR A 59 1.65 -6.59 -12.23
C THR A 59 0.51 -5.60 -12.03
N GLU A 60 0.40 -4.59 -12.88
CA GLU A 60 -0.69 -3.60 -12.84
C GLU A 60 -2.08 -4.26 -12.80
N ALA A 61 -2.28 -5.30 -13.61
CA ALA A 61 -3.54 -6.03 -13.66
C ALA A 61 -3.89 -6.66 -12.31
N LEU A 62 -2.91 -7.24 -11.62
CA LEU A 62 -3.10 -7.83 -10.31
C LEU A 62 -3.29 -6.76 -9.22
N MET A 63 -2.59 -5.62 -9.33
CA MET A 63 -2.81 -4.47 -8.44
C MET A 63 -4.26 -3.99 -8.54
N CYS A 64 -4.75 -3.73 -9.75
CA CYS A 64 -6.14 -3.32 -9.97
C CYS A 64 -7.15 -4.34 -9.45
N ALA A 65 -6.92 -5.64 -9.69
CA ALA A 65 -7.79 -6.69 -9.20
C ALA A 65 -7.85 -6.72 -7.66
N ARG A 66 -6.70 -6.53 -7.00
CA ARG A 66 -6.63 -6.45 -5.53
C ARG A 66 -7.34 -5.21 -4.98
N MET A 67 -7.21 -4.04 -5.63
CA MET A 67 -7.93 -2.83 -5.22
C MET A 67 -9.45 -3.03 -5.28
N ILE A 68 -9.95 -3.59 -6.39
CA ILE A 68 -11.39 -3.84 -6.58
C ILE A 68 -11.91 -4.87 -5.56
N ALA A 69 -11.13 -5.93 -5.29
CA ALA A 69 -11.51 -6.94 -4.32
C ALA A 69 -11.58 -6.35 -2.89
N ALA A 70 -10.53 -5.62 -2.49
CA ALA A 70 -10.46 -4.99 -1.16
C ALA A 70 -11.60 -3.99 -0.93
N ASP A 71 -11.90 -3.15 -1.91
CA ASP A 71 -13.01 -2.19 -1.85
C ASP A 71 -14.36 -2.90 -1.71
N LYS A 72 -14.59 -3.95 -2.49
CA LYS A 72 -15.83 -4.75 -2.44
C LYS A 72 -16.01 -5.51 -1.12
N GLU A 73 -14.92 -6.03 -0.56
CA GLU A 73 -14.92 -6.86 0.65
C GLU A 73 -14.82 -6.02 1.93
N GLY A 74 -14.47 -4.73 1.82
CA GLY A 74 -14.24 -3.85 2.96
C GLY A 74 -12.95 -4.17 3.71
N GLU A 75 -11.98 -4.79 3.03
CA GLU A 75 -10.72 -5.23 3.61
C GLU A 75 -9.64 -4.15 3.43
N PRO A 76 -8.78 -3.92 4.44
CA PRO A 76 -7.70 -2.94 4.33
C PRO A 76 -6.65 -3.36 3.30
N LEU A 77 -6.24 -2.43 2.43
CA LEU A 77 -5.18 -2.62 1.44
C LEU A 77 -4.27 -1.39 1.42
N LEU A 78 -2.96 -1.61 1.58
CA LEU A 78 -1.94 -0.58 1.40
C LEU A 78 -1.21 -0.82 0.07
N MET A 79 -1.23 0.17 -0.82
CA MET A 79 -0.77 0.00 -2.20
C MET A 79 -0.17 1.28 -2.78
N TYR A 80 0.90 1.11 -3.57
CA TYR A 80 1.35 2.11 -4.52
C TYR A 80 0.43 2.15 -5.75
N ILE A 81 -0.03 3.33 -6.15
CA ILE A 81 -0.72 3.57 -7.42
C ILE A 81 -0.41 5.00 -7.89
N TRP A 82 -0.40 5.28 -9.19
CA TRP A 82 -0.07 6.61 -9.73
C TRP A 82 -1.31 7.34 -10.25
N TYR A 83 -1.25 8.67 -10.24
CA TYR A 83 -2.23 9.53 -10.90
C TYR A 83 -1.67 10.12 -12.20
N PRO A 84 -2.46 10.23 -13.28
CA PRO A 84 -3.84 9.77 -13.43
C PRO A 84 -3.94 8.25 -13.70
N HIS A 85 -4.98 7.62 -13.17
CA HIS A 85 -5.29 6.21 -13.44
C HIS A 85 -6.81 5.95 -13.38
N TRP A 86 -7.32 5.05 -14.22
CA TRP A 86 -8.77 4.80 -14.34
C TRP A 86 -9.38 4.17 -13.08
N ILE A 87 -8.57 3.45 -12.31
CA ILE A 87 -9.01 2.71 -11.11
C ILE A 87 -9.67 3.63 -10.08
N PHE A 88 -9.26 4.91 -9.99
CA PHE A 88 -9.84 5.88 -9.06
C PHE A 88 -11.31 6.22 -9.35
N ALA A 89 -11.82 5.89 -10.54
CA ALA A 89 -13.24 6.00 -10.84
C ALA A 89 -14.06 4.79 -10.34
N THR A 90 -13.38 3.74 -9.86
CA THR A 90 -14.00 2.43 -9.55
C THR A 90 -13.87 2.00 -8.09
N VAL A 91 -12.92 2.56 -7.34
CA VAL A 91 -12.69 2.24 -5.92
C VAL A 91 -12.49 3.51 -5.13
N ASP A 92 -12.91 3.49 -3.87
CA ASP A 92 -12.65 4.60 -2.95
C ASP A 92 -11.24 4.45 -2.35
N VAL A 93 -10.43 5.51 -2.44
CA VAL A 93 -9.07 5.52 -1.91
C VAL A 93 -8.83 6.71 -1.00
N ILE A 94 -7.90 6.54 -0.08
CA ILE A 94 -7.35 7.62 0.73
C ILE A 94 -5.88 7.71 0.41
N GLU A 95 -5.47 8.87 -0.13
CA GLU A 95 -4.05 9.17 -0.35
C GLU A 95 -3.35 9.38 1.00
N LEU A 96 -2.18 8.76 1.13
CA LEU A 96 -1.28 8.97 2.26
C LEU A 96 -0.22 9.99 1.87
N THR A 97 -0.02 10.98 2.73
CA THR A 97 0.97 12.05 2.52
C THR A 97 2.10 11.89 3.51
N PHE A 98 3.33 11.71 3.03
CA PHE A 98 4.54 11.52 3.84
C PHE A 98 5.56 12.63 3.61
#